data_AF-A0A9Q0YGE4-F1
#
_entry.id   AF-A0A9Q0YGE4-F1
#
_cell.length_a   1.000
_cell.length_b   1.000
_cell.length_c   1.000
_cell.angle_alpha   90.00
_cell.angle_beta   90.00
_cell.angle_gamma   90.00
#
_symmetry.space_group_name_H-M   'P 1'
#
loop_
_entity.id
_entity.type
_entity.pdbx_description
1 polymer ?
#
loop_
_entity_poly.entity_id
_entity_poly.type
_entity_poly.pdbx_seq_one_letter_code
_entity_poly.pdbx_strand_id
1 'polypeptide(L)' 'MPGQIHLETDSSVKPVILPPGKVLIGLKSKLKIELQRLEKIGVIEKVTEPSEWVFSLVSEMKSKGKLRIFIDPKPFNKEL' A
#
# COMPACT_ATOMS: atom_id res chain seq x y z
N MET A 1 1.97 11.08 -20.84
CA MET A 1 0.53 11.40 -20.74
C MET A 1 0.07 10.98 -19.36
N PRO A 2 -0.41 11.83 -18.44
CA PRO A 2 -1.29 11.34 -17.40
C PRO A 2 -2.70 11.29 -17.99
N GLY A 3 -3.13 10.08 -18.34
CA GLY A 3 -4.52 9.75 -18.71
C GLY A 3 -5.04 8.71 -17.73
N GLN A 4 -6.33 8.77 -17.42
CA GLN A 4 -6.99 7.76 -16.60
C GLN A 4 -6.99 6.45 -17.40
N ILE A 5 -6.49 5.36 -16.80
CA ILE A 5 -6.51 4.02 -17.39
C ILE A 5 -7.50 3.17 -16.61
N HIS A 6 -8.26 2.36 -17.34
CA HIS A 6 -9.14 1.37 -16.75
C HIS A 6 -8.37 0.05 -16.60
N LEU A 7 -8.41 -0.52 -15.41
CA LEU A 7 -7.73 -1.77 -15.06
C LEU A 7 -8.78 -2.76 -14.55
N GLU A 8 -8.75 -3.98 -15.05
CA GLU A 8 -9.64 -5.07 -14.64
C GLU A 8 -8.81 -6.31 -14.33
N THR A 9 -9.23 -7.06 -13.32
CA THR A 9 -8.72 -8.41 -13.04
C THR A 9 -9.69 -9.43 -13.59
N ASP A 10 -9.20 -10.59 -14.04
CA ASP A 10 -10.05 -11.70 -14.48
C ASP A 10 -10.96 -12.15 -13.32
N SER A 11 -12.27 -12.31 -13.58
CA SER A 11 -13.27 -12.66 -12.58
C SER A 11 -13.09 -14.06 -11.97
N SER A 12 -12.25 -14.90 -12.58
CA SER A 12 -11.90 -16.23 -12.06
C SER A 12 -10.78 -16.20 -11.01
N VAL A 13 -10.10 -15.07 -10.86
CA VAL A 13 -8.98 -14.90 -9.94
C VAL A 13 -9.47 -14.79 -8.50
N LYS A 14 -8.85 -15.55 -7.61
CA LYS A 14 -9.09 -15.41 -6.17
C LYS A 14 -8.23 -14.28 -5.61
N PRO A 15 -8.83 -13.28 -4.96
CA PRO A 15 -8.06 -12.18 -4.43
C PRO A 15 -7.15 -12.63 -3.28
N VAL A 16 -5.97 -12.04 -3.21
CA VAL A 16 -4.94 -12.43 -2.25
C VAL A 16 -4.94 -11.50 -1.05
N ILE A 17 -5.04 -12.09 0.15
CA ILE A 17 -4.87 -11.40 1.43
C ILE A 17 -3.48 -11.74 1.96
N LEU A 18 -2.58 -10.76 1.93
CA LEU A 18 -1.25 -10.89 2.52
C LEU A 18 -1.28 -10.54 4.01
N PRO A 19 -0.45 -11.23 4.83
CA PRO A 19 -0.32 -10.87 6.23
C PRO A 19 0.25 -9.45 6.40
N PRO A 20 -0.07 -8.76 7.51
CA PRO A 20 0.49 -7.45 7.81
C PRO A 20 2.02 -7.48 7.81
N GLY A 21 2.63 -6.52 7.12
CA GLY A 21 4.08 -6.41 7.06
C GLY A 21 4.66 -5.89 8.38
N LYS A 22 5.92 -6.23 8.64
CA LYS A 22 6.60 -5.83 9.88
C LYS A 22 6.99 -4.35 9.81
N VAL A 23 6.58 -3.60 10.84
CA VAL A 23 6.98 -2.19 11.05
C VAL A 23 7.81 -2.10 12.32
N LEU A 24 9.03 -1.56 12.23
CA LEU A 24 9.86 -1.30 13.40
C LEU A 24 9.14 -0.34 14.35
N ILE A 25 9.18 -0.64 15.65
CA ILE A 25 8.44 0.13 16.67
C ILE A 25 8.81 1.62 16.63
N GLY A 26 10.09 1.94 16.51
CA GLY A 26 10.58 3.32 16.40
C GLY A 26 10.14 4.06 15.14
N LEU A 27 9.60 3.36 14.14
CA LEU A 27 9.09 3.94 12.90
C LEU A 27 7.57 4.11 12.88
N LYS A 28 6.83 3.50 13.82
CA LYS A 28 5.35 3.55 13.82
C LYS A 28 4.80 4.99 13.81
N SER A 29 5.36 5.87 14.64
CA SER A 29 4.93 7.28 14.70
C SER A 29 5.19 8.02 13.39
N LYS A 30 6.37 7.81 12.79
CA LYS A 30 6.74 8.41 11.50
C LYS A 30 5.87 7.88 10.36
N LEU A 31 5.59 6.58 10.37
CA LEU A 31 4.71 5.93 9.40
C LEU A 31 3.30 6.51 9.47
N LYS A 32 2.75 6.68 10.67
CA LYS A 32 1.42 7.29 10.84
C LYS A 32 1.36 8.71 10.27
N ILE A 33 2.37 9.54 10.54
CA ILE A 33 2.45 10.92 10.01
C ILE A 33 2.51 10.89 8.48
N GLU A 34 3.30 9.99 7.89
CA GLU A 34 3.42 9.90 6.44
C GLU A 34 2.13 9.40 5.79
N LEU A 35 1.44 8.42 6.38
CA LEU A 35 0.12 7.97 5.89
C LEU A 35 -0.93 9.10 5.95
N GLN A 36 -0.97 9.87 7.04
CA GLN A 36 -1.85 11.05 7.14
C GLN A 36 -1.52 12.11 6.09
N ARG A 37 -0.23 12.31 5.78
CA ARG A 37 0.21 13.22 4.73
C ARG A 37 -0.26 12.73 3.36
N LEU A 38 -0.11 11.43 3.06
CA LEU A 38 -0.55 10.82 1.80
C LEU A 38 -2.06 10.89 1.61
N GLU A 39 -2.83 10.68 2.68
CA GLU A 39 -4.29 10.86 2.70
C GLU A 39 -4.67 12.32 2.41
N LYS A 40 -4.00 13.27 3.08
CA LYS A 40 -4.27 14.71 2.89
C LYS A 40 -4.01 15.21 1.46
N ILE A 41 -3.03 14.64 0.75
CA ILE A 41 -2.73 15.00 -0.64
C ILE A 41 -3.51 14.16 -1.67
N GLY A 42 -4.41 13.28 -1.21
CA GLY A 42 -5.27 12.47 -2.09
C GLY A 42 -4.55 11.33 -2.81
N VAL A 43 -3.41 10.85 -2.30
CA VAL A 43 -2.69 9.70 -2.90
C VAL A 43 -3.26 8.37 -2.42
N ILE A 44 -3.77 8.31 -1.18
CA ILE A 44 -4.44 7.14 -0.60
C ILE A 44 -5.70 7.59 0.11
N GLU A 45 -6.59 6.65 0.39
CA GLU A 45 -7.78 6.88 1.21
C GLU A 45 -7.89 5.81 2.32
N LYS A 46 -8.59 6.16 3.39
CA LYS A 46 -8.89 5.22 4.45
C LYS A 46 -10.10 4.36 4.09
N VAL A 47 -9.85 3.07 3.91
CA VAL A 47 -10.90 2.06 3.71
C VAL A 47 -11.36 1.52 5.07
N THR A 48 -12.67 1.44 5.29
CA THR A 48 -13.27 0.87 6.53
C THR A 48 -13.96 -0.47 6.30
N GLU A 49 -14.28 -0.78 5.06
CA GLU A 49 -14.87 -2.06 4.66
C GLU A 49 -13.78 -3.07 4.26
N PRO A 50 -14.06 -4.38 4.30
CA PRO A 50 -13.12 -5.37 3.83
C PRO A 50 -12.82 -5.18 2.33
N SER A 51 -11.56 -4.94 2.00
CA SER A 51 -11.08 -5.03 0.61
C SER A 51 -10.83 -6.48 0.26
N GLU A 52 -11.18 -6.87 -0.97
CA GLU A 52 -10.87 -8.19 -1.51
C GLU A 52 -9.35 -8.42 -1.53
N TRP A 53 -8.59 -7.39 -1.90
CA TRP A 53 -7.13 -7.42 -1.99
C TRP A 53 -6.49 -6.72 -0.79
N VAL A 54 -5.59 -7.42 -0.10
CA VAL A 54 -4.83 -6.85 1.02
C VAL A 54 -3.35 -7.07 0.76
N PHE A 55 -2.61 -5.97 0.68
CA PHE A 55 -1.16 -6.02 0.47
C PHE A 55 -0.38 -5.81 1.76
N SER A 56 0.76 -6.49 1.86
CA SER A 56 1.68 -6.31 2.98
C SER A 56 2.41 -4.98 2.87
N LEU A 57 2.37 -4.16 3.92
CA LEU A 57 3.08 -2.89 4.00
C LEU A 57 4.36 -3.02 4.82
N VAL A 58 5.48 -2.57 4.25
CA VAL A 58 6.79 -2.51 4.92
C VAL A 58 7.30 -1.07 4.91
N SER A 59 8.06 -0.68 5.93
CA SER A 59 8.63 0.66 6.03
C SER A 59 10.11 0.64 6.38
N GLU A 60 10.91 1.45 5.70
CA GLU A 60 12.36 1.58 5.93
C GLU A 60 12.77 3.06 5.98
N MET A 61 13.82 3.36 6.76
CA MET A 61 14.45 4.67 6.78
C MET A 61 15.53 4.77 5.70
N LYS A 62 15.46 5.79 4.85
CA LYS A 62 16.54 6.11 3.92
C LYS A 62 17.66 6.88 4.64
N SER A 63 18.87 6.82 4.07
CA SER A 63 19.91 7.81 4.36
C SER A 63 19.32 9.23 4.18
N LYS A 64 19.55 10.11 5.15
CA LYS A 64 18.91 11.44 5.32
C LYS A 64 17.54 11.47 6.02
N GLY A 65 17.13 10.39 6.68
CA GLY A 65 16.01 10.45 7.64
C GLY A 65 14.61 10.44 7.03
N LYS A 66 14.48 10.21 5.71
CA LYS A 66 13.17 10.09 5.05
C LYS A 66 12.64 8.67 5.15
N LEU A 67 11.37 8.51 5.53
CA LEU A 67 10.68 7.22 5.54
C LEU A 67 10.30 6.82 4.12
N ARG A 68 10.45 5.54 3.79
CA ARG A 68 9.91 4.92 2.57
C ARG A 68 8.88 3.86 2.96
N ILE A 69 7.76 3.88 2.26
CA ILE A 69 6.70 2.88 2.38
C ILE A 69 6.79 1.99 1.15
N PHE A 70 6.81 0.68 1.37
CA PHE A 70 6.81 -0.35 0.35
C PHE A 70 5.54 -1.19 0.48
N ILE A 71 5.02 -1.57 -0.66
CA ILE A 71 3.89 -2.49 -0.82
C ILE A 71 4.39 -3.59 -1.75
N ASP A 72 3.97 -4.84 -1.53
CA ASP A 72 4.26 -5.94 -2.45
C ASP A 72 3.07 -6.18 -3.41
N PRO A 73 3.08 -5.59 -4.63
CA PRO A 73 2.00 -5.80 -5.60
C PRO A 73 2.19 -7.08 -6.42
N LYS A 74 3.24 -7.88 -6.19
CA LYS A 74 3.52 -9.05 -7.03
C LYS A 74 2.35 -10.01 -7.19
N PRO A 75 1.55 -10.32 -6.14
CA PRO A 75 0.41 -11.20 -6.32
C PRO A 75 -0.65 -10.59 -7.24
N PHE A 76 -0.90 -9.29 -7.14
CA PHE A 76 -1.89 -8.61 -7.97
C PHE A 76 -1.42 -8.45 -9.41
N ASN A 77 -0.16 -8.09 -9.64
CA ASN A 77 0.40 -7.92 -10.97
C ASN A 77 0.49 -9.21 -11.80
N LYS A 78 0.32 -10.39 -11.18
CA LYS A 78 0.23 -11.66 -11.90
C LYS A 78 -1.16 -11.90 -12.50
N GLU A 79 -2.15 -11.20 -11.98
CA GLU A 79 -3.57 -11.38 -12.26
C GLU A 79 -4.18 -10.17 -12.99
N LEU A 80 -3.31 -9.21 -13.35
CA LEU A 80 -3.59 -8.02 -14.17
C LEU A 80 -3.20 -8.32 -15.63
#